data_AF-A0A9J6BB77-F1
#
_entry.id   AF-A0A9J6BB77-F1
#
_cell.length_a   1.000
_cell.length_b   1.000
_cell.length_c   1.000
_cell.angle_alpha   90.00
_cell.angle_beta   90.00
_cell.angle_gamma   90.00
#
_symmetry.space_group_name_H-M   'P 1'
#
loop_
_entity.id
_entity.type
_entity.pdbx_description
1 polymer ?
#
loop_
_entity_poly.entity_id
_entity_poly.type
_entity_poly.pdbx_seq_one_letter_code
_entity_poly.pdbx_strand_id
1 'polypeptide(L)'
;MTGNLSTLKWHEGFFDENFDKNNLIRVQYTALNFKDIVYAFGRIPDENYLMKECSIGFEYSSIRVKTGERVMGIISKQGLPSYIKYDSRKLLNIPDDLSLENAATLPMAYVTTFY
;
A
#
# COMPACT_ATOMS: atom_id res chain seq x y z
N MET A 1 -10.91 -17.54 -2.70
CA MET A 1 -10.57 -18.27 -1.46
C MET A 1 -9.17 -17.86 -1.06
N THR A 2 -8.98 -17.42 0.17
CA THR A 2 -7.65 -17.32 0.77
C THR A 2 -7.06 -18.73 0.93
N GLY A 3 -5.74 -18.87 1.03
CA GLY A 3 -5.08 -20.18 1.21
C GLY A 3 -4.54 -20.85 -0.06
N ASN A 4 -4.72 -20.25 -1.24
CA ASN A 4 -4.13 -20.73 -2.48
C ASN A 4 -3.49 -19.56 -3.26
N LEU A 5 -2.16 -19.48 -3.23
CA LEU A 5 -1.40 -18.42 -3.91
C LEU A 5 -1.55 -18.42 -5.43
N SER A 6 -1.89 -19.56 -6.05
CA SER A 6 -2.15 -19.64 -7.49
C SER A 6 -3.40 -18.87 -7.93
N THR A 7 -4.20 -18.41 -6.97
CA THR A 7 -5.38 -17.57 -7.24
C THR A 7 -5.06 -16.07 -7.22
N LEU A 8 -3.83 -15.69 -6.83
CA LEU A 8 -3.38 -14.30 -6.87
C LEU A 8 -3.31 -13.82 -8.31
N LYS A 9 -4.00 -12.72 -8.58
CA LYS A 9 -4.03 -12.08 -9.89
C LYS A 9 -4.22 -10.59 -9.74
N TRP A 10 -3.73 -9.85 -10.73
CA TRP A 10 -4.05 -8.45 -10.88
C TRP A 10 -5.53 -8.29 -11.25
N HIS A 11 -6.19 -7.39 -10.54
CA HIS A 11 -7.54 -6.97 -10.83
C HIS A 11 -7.51 -5.52 -11.31
N GLU A 12 -8.39 -5.19 -12.25
CA GLU A 12 -8.57 -3.81 -12.68
C GLU A 12 -9.07 -2.98 -11.50
N GLY A 13 -8.36 -1.89 -11.21
CA GLY A 13 -8.74 -0.94 -10.17
C GLY A 13 -9.87 -0.05 -10.65
N PHE A 14 -10.80 0.27 -9.75
CA PHE A 14 -11.87 1.22 -10.05
C PHE A 14 -11.41 2.65 -9.75
N PHE A 15 -11.40 3.50 -10.77
CA PHE A 15 -11.28 4.95 -10.61
C PHE A 15 -12.62 5.57 -10.99
N ASP A 16 -13.24 6.30 -10.05
CA ASP A 16 -14.45 7.09 -10.32
C ASP A 16 -14.13 8.18 -11.37
N GLU A 17 -15.07 8.51 -12.24
CA GLU A 17 -14.94 9.59 -13.22
C GLU A 17 -14.73 10.96 -12.54
N ASN A 18 -15.19 11.10 -11.29
CA ASN A 18 -15.00 12.30 -10.46
C ASN A 18 -13.65 12.31 -9.70
N PHE A 19 -12.75 11.38 -10.00
CA PHE A 19 -11.50 11.28 -9.26
C PHE A 19 -10.55 12.43 -9.64
N ASP A 20 -10.18 13.23 -8.64
CA ASP A 20 -9.19 14.30 -8.83
C ASP A 20 -7.83 13.70 -9.14
N LYS A 21 -7.46 13.73 -10.43
CA LYS A 21 -6.17 13.26 -10.96
C LYS A 21 -4.98 13.94 -10.26
N ASN A 22 -5.19 15.09 -9.62
CA ASN A 22 -4.17 15.82 -8.90
C ASN A 22 -3.78 15.15 -7.57
N ASN A 23 -4.65 14.31 -7.03
CA ASN A 23 -4.46 13.58 -5.78
C ASN A 23 -4.10 12.09 -6.01
N LEU A 24 -3.75 11.75 -7.25
CA LEU A 24 -3.34 10.41 -7.62
C LEU A 24 -1.81 10.27 -7.53
N ILE A 25 -1.35 9.20 -6.89
CA ILE A 25 0.06 8.81 -6.86
C ILE A 25 0.22 7.49 -7.59
N ARG A 26 1.20 7.40 -8.50
CA ARG A 26 1.59 6.15 -9.15
C ARG A 26 2.55 5.41 -8.23
N VAL A 27 2.17 4.24 -7.75
CA VAL A 27 3.03 3.43 -6.88
C VAL A 27 4.23 2.93 -7.68
N GLN A 28 5.44 3.12 -7.14
CA GLN A 28 6.69 2.66 -7.77
C GLN A 28 7.21 1.40 -7.08
N TYR A 29 7.18 1.38 -5.75
CA TYR A 29 7.46 0.20 -4.94
C TYR A 29 6.39 0.04 -3.88
N THR A 30 6.15 -1.21 -3.50
CA THR A 30 5.29 -1.61 -2.39
C THR A 30 5.94 -2.80 -1.70
N ALA A 31 5.81 -2.88 -0.39
CA ALA A 31 6.38 -3.97 0.40
C ALA A 31 5.28 -4.86 0.97
N LEU A 32 5.61 -6.15 1.07
CA LEU A 32 4.77 -7.14 1.74
C LEU A 32 5.18 -7.24 3.20
N ASN A 33 4.17 -7.31 4.06
CA ASN A 33 4.32 -7.52 5.50
C ASN A 33 3.91 -8.95 5.90
N PHE A 34 4.23 -9.34 7.14
CA PHE A 34 3.85 -10.66 7.65
C PHE A 34 2.34 -10.90 7.57
N LYS A 35 1.53 -9.87 7.85
CA LYS A 35 0.07 -9.92 7.73
C LYS A 35 -0.39 -10.33 6.33
N ASP A 36 0.25 -9.79 5.29
CA ASP A 36 -0.11 -10.08 3.89
C ASP A 36 0.09 -11.55 3.56
N ILE A 37 1.19 -12.12 4.04
CA ILE A 37 1.53 -13.53 3.85
C ILE A 37 0.51 -14.40 4.59
N VAL A 38 0.29 -14.16 5.89
CA VAL A 38 -0.66 -14.95 6.69
C VAL A 38 -2.08 -14.88 6.11
N TYR A 39 -2.49 -13.73 5.59
CA TYR A 39 -3.76 -13.54 4.89
C TYR A 39 -3.82 -14.33 3.59
N ALA A 40 -2.81 -14.22 2.73
CA ALA A 40 -2.75 -14.94 1.46
C ALA A 40 -2.78 -16.47 1.66
N PHE A 41 -2.17 -16.95 2.74
CA PHE A 41 -2.18 -18.37 3.14
C PHE A 41 -3.45 -18.81 3.89
N GLY A 42 -4.45 -17.93 4.07
CA GLY A 42 -5.72 -18.30 4.70
C GLY A 42 -5.60 -18.70 6.17
N ARG A 43 -4.55 -18.22 6.85
CA ARG A 43 -4.28 -18.53 8.26
C ARG A 43 -4.89 -17.52 9.23
N ILE A 44 -5.71 -16.59 8.74
CA ILE A 44 -6.48 -15.65 9.56
C ILE A 44 -7.91 -16.19 9.69
N PRO A 45 -8.42 -16.41 10.93
CA PRO A 45 -9.79 -16.84 11.16
C PRO A 45 -10.81 -15.86 10.57
N ASP A 46 -11.89 -16.42 10.03
CA ASP A 46 -12.90 -15.73 9.22
C ASP A 46 -13.72 -14.67 9.98
N GLU A 47 -13.61 -14.65 11.31
CA GLU A 47 -14.32 -13.82 12.28
C GLU A 47 -13.72 -12.42 12.43
N ASN A 48 -12.47 -12.21 11.98
CA ASN A 48 -11.80 -10.92 12.02
C ASN A 48 -12.22 -10.05 10.82
N TYR A 49 -13.42 -9.48 10.90
CA TYR A 49 -14.02 -8.62 9.86
C TYR A 49 -13.11 -7.46 9.42
N LEU A 50 -12.35 -6.87 10.36
CA LEU A 50 -11.36 -5.81 10.11
C LEU A 50 -10.19 -6.28 9.23
N MET A 51 -9.85 -7.57 9.26
CA MET A 51 -8.81 -8.17 8.41
C MET A 51 -9.37 -8.66 7.06
N LYS A 52 -10.68 -8.93 6.96
CA LYS A 52 -11.36 -9.32 5.70
C LYS A 52 -11.49 -8.17 4.71
N GLU A 53 -11.69 -6.94 5.19
CA GLU A 53 -11.66 -5.74 4.32
C GLU A 53 -10.25 -5.38 3.84
N CYS A 54 -9.21 -6.00 4.42
CA CYS A 54 -7.82 -5.70 4.08
C CYS A 54 -7.34 -6.58 2.92
N SER A 55 -7.10 -5.92 1.78
CA SER A 55 -6.35 -6.51 0.68
C SER A 55 -4.84 -6.58 1.03
N ILE A 56 -4.12 -7.48 0.36
CA ILE A 56 -2.66 -7.61 0.48
C ILE A 56 -2.00 -6.28 0.10
N GLY A 57 -1.07 -5.77 0.91
CA GLY A 57 -0.31 -4.55 0.66
C GLY A 57 -0.82 -3.36 1.45
N PHE A 58 0.09 -2.69 2.16
CA PHE A 58 -0.24 -1.53 3.00
C PHE A 58 0.70 -0.34 2.82
N GLU A 59 1.88 -0.52 2.25
CA GLU A 59 2.88 0.53 2.17
C GLU A 59 3.44 0.69 0.76
N TYR A 60 3.93 1.89 0.48
CA TYR A 60 4.43 2.25 -0.83
C TYR A 60 5.49 3.35 -0.77
N SER A 61 6.25 3.47 -1.86
CA SER A 61 7.02 4.66 -2.21
C SER A 61 6.73 5.11 -3.65
N SER A 62 6.89 6.41 -3.89
CA SER A 62 6.57 7.04 -5.17
C SER A 62 7.30 8.38 -5.38
N ILE A 63 7.21 8.89 -6.60
CA ILE A 63 7.46 10.29 -6.98
C ILE A 63 6.13 10.91 -7.38
N ARG A 64 5.73 12.00 -6.72
CA ARG A 64 4.51 12.74 -7.02
C ARG A 64 4.61 13.32 -8.43
N VAL A 65 3.71 12.92 -9.33
CA VAL A 65 3.72 13.32 -10.75
C VAL A 65 3.73 14.83 -10.94
N LYS A 66 3.02 15.56 -10.08
CA LYS A 66 2.90 17.02 -10.18
C LYS A 66 4.08 17.81 -9.61
N THR A 67 4.62 17.38 -8.48
CA THR A 67 5.61 18.15 -7.72
C THR A 67 7.03 17.61 -7.87
N GLY A 68 7.18 16.37 -8.34
CA GLY A 68 8.48 15.68 -8.36
C GLY A 68 8.95 15.21 -6.98
N GLU A 69 8.16 15.44 -5.93
CA GLU A 69 8.53 15.07 -4.56
C GLU A 69 8.54 13.55 -4.39
N ARG A 70 9.58 13.07 -3.71
CA ARG A 70 9.76 11.67 -3.36
C ARG A 70 9.02 11.42 -2.06
N VAL A 71 8.10 10.45 -2.06
CA VAL A 71 7.16 10.24 -0.96
C VAL A 71 6.98 8.75 -0.65
N MET A 72 6.77 8.43 0.62
CA MET A 72 6.40 7.11 1.11
C MET A 72 5.16 7.21 2.01
N GLY A 73 4.43 6.11 2.19
CA GLY A 73 3.25 6.16 3.03
C GLY A 73 2.52 4.84 3.21
N ILE A 74 1.39 4.91 3.91
CA ILE A 74 0.52 3.75 4.22
C ILE A 74 -0.87 3.94 3.60
N ILE A 75 -1.46 2.85 3.15
CA ILE A 75 -2.78 2.74 2.55
C ILE A 75 -3.65 1.89 3.47
N SER A 76 -4.89 2.33 3.74
CA SER A 76 -5.76 1.65 4.70
C SER A 76 -6.75 0.65 4.09
N LYS A 77 -7.09 0.79 2.80
CA LYS A 77 -8.21 0.04 2.18
C LYS A 77 -7.98 -0.39 0.72
N GLN A 78 -6.76 -0.30 0.21
CA GLN A 78 -6.43 -0.72 -1.16
C GLN A 78 -5.17 -1.55 -1.09
N GLY A 79 -5.12 -2.64 -1.86
CA GLY A 79 -4.09 -3.67 -1.74
C GLY A 79 -2.73 -3.22 -2.26
N LEU A 80 -2.18 -3.92 -3.25
CA LEU A 80 -1.00 -3.50 -4.00
C LEU A 80 -1.43 -2.75 -5.28
N PRO A 81 -2.08 -1.56 -5.25
CA PRO A 81 -2.58 -0.93 -6.46
C PRO A 81 -1.46 -0.24 -7.25
N SER A 82 -1.64 -0.13 -8.57
CA SER A 82 -0.74 0.65 -9.43
C SER A 82 -0.84 2.16 -9.17
N TYR A 83 -1.99 2.63 -8.72
CA TYR A 83 -2.23 4.02 -8.35
C TYR A 83 -3.09 4.12 -7.10
N ILE A 84 -2.88 5.18 -6.32
CA ILE A 84 -3.60 5.43 -5.07
C ILE A 84 -4.11 6.85 -4.98
N LYS A 85 -5.24 7.00 -4.29
CA LYS A 85 -5.57 8.25 -3.61
C LYS A 85 -4.75 8.30 -2.33
N TYR A 86 -3.88 9.29 -2.17
CA TYR A 86 -3.14 9.42 -0.94
C TYR A 86 -3.90 10.28 0.09
N ASP A 87 -3.71 9.95 1.36
CA ASP A 87 -4.09 10.81 2.49
C ASP A 87 -2.84 11.57 2.92
N SER A 88 -2.87 12.90 2.87
CA SER A 88 -1.72 13.74 3.21
C SER A 88 -1.22 13.51 4.64
N ARG A 89 -2.07 13.00 5.54
CA ARG A 89 -1.70 12.66 6.92
C ARG A 89 -0.91 11.36 7.05
N LYS A 90 -0.89 10.53 6.00
CA LYS A 90 -0.21 9.22 5.94
C LYS A 90 0.95 9.21 4.94
N LEU A 91 1.38 10.39 4.53
CA LEU A 91 2.41 10.60 3.54
C LEU A 91 3.61 11.26 4.22
N LEU A 92 4.79 10.74 3.92
CA LEU A 92 6.07 11.22 4.42
C LEU A 92 6.99 11.52 3.24
N ASN A 93 7.78 12.57 3.35
CA ASN A 93 8.82 12.88 2.37
C ASN A 93 9.99 11.90 2.52
N ILE A 94 10.55 11.48 1.40
CA ILE A 94 11.73 10.61 1.35
C ILE A 94 12.99 11.49 1.29
N PRO A 95 13.95 11.33 2.21
CA PRO A 95 15.25 11.99 2.16
C PRO A 95 16.01 11.71 0.87
N ASP A 96 16.82 12.67 0.40
CA ASP A 96 17.54 12.59 -0.88
C ASP A 96 18.51 11.40 -0.96
N ASP A 97 19.10 11.00 0.15
CA ASP A 97 20.05 9.90 0.29
C ASP A 97 19.39 8.52 0.37
N LEU A 98 18.08 8.46 0.62
CA LEU A 98 17.35 7.21 0.73
C LEU A 98 16.72 6.84 -0.61
N SER A 99 16.96 5.64 -1.16
CA SER A 99 16.32 5.19 -2.41
C SER A 99 14.81 4.96 -2.26
N LEU A 100 14.07 4.99 -3.37
CA LEU A 100 12.62 4.68 -3.36
C LEU A 100 12.35 3.25 -2.89
N GLU A 101 13.18 2.30 -3.31
CA GLU A 101 13.09 0.90 -2.90
C GLU A 101 13.23 0.75 -1.38
N ASN A 102 14.28 1.33 -0.80
CA ASN A 102 14.49 1.29 0.65
C ASN A 102 13.38 2.03 1.40
N ALA A 103 12.92 3.17 0.88
CA ALA A 103 11.84 3.93 1.48
C ALA A 103 10.52 3.14 1.59
N ALA A 104 10.25 2.21 0.66
CA ALA A 104 9.03 1.39 0.71
C ALA A 104 9.02 0.38 1.88
N THR A 105 10.15 0.16 2.56
CA THR A 105 10.30 -0.80 3.68
C THR A 105 10.08 -0.18 5.06
N LEU A 106 10.01 1.16 5.13
CA LEU A 106 9.98 1.90 6.39
C LEU A 106 8.57 2.11 6.99
N PRO A 107 7.53 2.47 6.21
CA PRO A 107 6.29 2.98 6.77
C PRO A 107 5.63 2.06 7.80
N MET A 108 5.38 0.79 7.45
CA MET A 108 4.72 -0.14 8.37
C MET A 108 5.63 -0.54 9.53
N ALA A 109 6.92 -0.79 9.27
CA ALA A 109 7.89 -1.15 10.31
C ALA A 109 7.99 -0.07 11.41
N TYR A 110 8.04 1.19 11.01
CA TYR A 110 8.09 2.32 11.95
C TYR A 110 6.75 2.51 12.66
N VAL A 111 5.63 2.46 11.95
CA VAL A 111 4.31 2.60 12.60
C VAL A 111 4.10 1.52 13.66
N THR A 112 4.44 0.26 13.37
CA THR A 112 4.35 -0.85 14.34
C THR A 112 5.31 -0.71 15.51
N THR A 113 6.41 0.03 15.36
CA THR A 113 7.36 0.26 16.46
C THR A 113 6.90 1.38 17.39
N PHE A 114 6.28 2.43 16.84
CA PHE A 114 5.90 3.62 17.60
C PHE A 114 4.46 3.59 18.18
N TYR A 115 3.59 2.71 17.68
CA TYR A 115 2.19 2.57 18.10
C TYR A 115 1.84 1.11 18.38
#